data_AF-A0A8W8MTV7-F1
#
_entry.id   AF-A0A8W8MTV7-F1
#
_cell.length_a   1.000
_cell.length_b   1.000
_cell.length_c   1.000
_cell.angle_alpha   90.00
_cell.angle_beta   90.00
_cell.angle_gamma   90.00
#
_symmetry.space_group_name_H-M   'P 1'
#
loop_
_entity.id
_entity.type
_entity.pdbx_description
1 polymer ?
#
loop_
_entity_poly.entity_id
_entity_poly.type
_entity_poly.pdbx_seq_one_letter_code
_entity_poly.pdbx_strand_id
1 'polypeptide(L)'
;MAGVQTTERPPTDKELLLVSKHIGADFQLLGVGLGLTNAQIEQIRMNHSFSVQTQIFQMLIAWRNKEGRQATVKKFLEAVNDSSIDVDGEELERIFQL
;
A
#
# COMPACT_ATOMS: atom_id res chain seq x y z
N MET A 1 -25.30 2.28 -7.20
CA MET A 1 -24.08 2.62 -7.96
C MET A 1 -23.09 3.46 -7.14
N ALA A 2 -22.95 3.22 -5.83
CA ALA A 2 -22.11 4.04 -4.94
C ALA A 2 -20.69 3.50 -4.72
N GLY A 3 -20.42 2.21 -5.00
CA GLY A 3 -19.14 1.57 -4.68
C GLY A 3 -17.97 1.85 -5.65
N VAL A 4 -18.22 2.42 -6.83
CA VAL A 4 -17.15 2.66 -7.83
C VAL A 4 -16.45 4.01 -7.60
N GLN A 5 -17.09 4.98 -6.96
CA GLN A 5 -16.47 6.30 -6.71
C GLN A 5 -15.57 6.32 -5.47
N THR A 6 -15.79 5.42 -4.51
CA THR A 6 -15.04 5.38 -3.25
C THR A 6 -13.61 4.86 -3.44
N THR A 7 -13.35 4.06 -4.48
CA THR A 7 -12.05 3.44 -4.73
C THR A 7 -11.18 4.12 -5.79
N GLU A 8 -11.74 4.99 -6.64
CA GLU A 8 -11.03 5.68 -7.74
C GLU A 8 -10.28 6.95 -7.30
N ARG A 9 -9.95 7.03 -6.00
CA ARG A 9 -9.17 8.12 -5.39
C ARG A 9 -7.89 7.59 -4.75
N PRO A 10 -6.88 8.45 -4.56
CA PRO A 10 -5.74 8.09 -3.74
C PRO A 10 -6.11 7.82 -2.28
N PRO A 11 -5.48 6.81 -1.63
CA PRO A 11 -5.52 6.67 -0.19
C PRO A 11 -4.93 7.90 0.52
N THR A 12 -5.56 8.30 1.62
CA THR A 12 -5.07 9.34 2.53
C THR A 12 -3.91 8.83 3.38
N ASP A 13 -3.13 9.74 3.97
CA ASP A 13 -2.02 9.36 4.88
C ASP A 13 -2.50 8.51 6.06
N LYS A 14 -3.70 8.82 6.58
CA LYS A 14 -4.31 8.07 7.66
C LYS A 14 -4.63 6.63 7.23
N GLU A 15 -5.20 6.44 6.05
CA GLU A 15 -5.48 5.10 5.52
C GLU A 15 -4.20 4.32 5.28
N LEU A 16 -3.18 4.94 4.65
CA LEU A 16 -1.89 4.29 4.42
C LEU A 16 -1.19 3.88 5.73
N LEU A 17 -1.29 4.71 6.77
CA LEU A 17 -0.74 4.41 8.10
C LEU A 17 -1.49 3.29 8.82
N LEU A 18 -2.81 3.19 8.60
CA LEU A 18 -3.60 2.08 9.14
C LEU A 18 -3.26 0.79 8.40
N VAL A 19 -3.29 0.80 7.06
CA VAL A 19 -2.93 -0.32 6.20
C VAL A 19 -1.54 -0.86 6.52
N SER A 20 -0.56 0.00 6.80
CA SER A 20 0.82 -0.44 7.09
C SER A 20 0.95 -1.33 8.33
N LYS A 21 -0.07 -1.36 9.20
CA LYS A 21 -0.13 -2.24 10.38
C LYS A 21 -0.60 -3.66 10.05
N HIS A 22 -1.19 -3.85 8.87
CA HIS A 22 -1.84 -5.10 8.46
C HIS A 22 -1.13 -5.79 7.30
N ILE A 23 0.04 -5.28 6.88
CA ILE A 23 0.87 -5.91 5.86
C ILE A 23 2.05 -6.60 6.55
N GLY A 24 2.27 -7.86 6.20
CA GLY A 24 3.38 -8.66 6.70
C GLY A 24 4.77 -8.23 6.18
N ALA A 25 5.79 -8.96 6.62
CA ALA A 25 7.19 -8.68 6.29
C ALA A 25 7.54 -8.83 4.79
N ASP A 26 6.66 -9.45 4.00
CA ASP A 26 6.80 -9.68 2.55
C ASP A 26 6.27 -8.51 1.69
N PHE A 27 6.12 -7.32 2.30
CA PHE A 27 5.62 -6.10 1.64
C PHE A 27 6.40 -5.67 0.40
N GLN A 28 7.62 -6.18 0.19
CA GLN A 28 8.42 -5.92 -1.00
C GLN A 28 7.73 -6.46 -2.26
N LEU A 29 7.05 -7.60 -2.17
CA LEU A 29 6.27 -8.16 -3.29
C LEU A 29 5.15 -7.20 -3.69
N LEU A 30 4.46 -6.63 -2.70
CA LEU A 30 3.47 -5.58 -2.92
C LEU A 30 4.09 -4.33 -3.54
N GLY A 31 5.23 -3.87 -3.02
CA GLY A 31 5.93 -2.71 -3.56
C GLY A 31 6.27 -2.87 -5.04
N VAL A 32 6.71 -4.06 -5.45
CA VAL A 32 6.96 -4.40 -6.86
C VAL A 32 5.66 -4.41 -7.67
N GLY A 33 4.59 -5.03 -7.15
CA GLY A 33 3.26 -5.03 -7.79
C GLY A 33 2.67 -3.63 -7.98
N LEU A 34 2.98 -2.72 -7.06
CA LEU A 34 2.65 -1.30 -7.13
C LEU A 34 3.59 -0.50 -8.06
N GLY A 35 4.54 -1.16 -8.71
CA GLY A 35 5.43 -0.56 -9.70
C GLY A 35 6.64 0.16 -9.11
N LEU A 36 6.97 -0.03 -7.84
CA LEU A 36 8.25 0.44 -7.28
C LEU A 36 9.39 -0.47 -7.75
N THR A 37 10.56 0.12 -7.94
CA THR A 37 11.77 -0.65 -8.26
C THR A 37 12.37 -1.27 -7.01
N ASN A 38 13.08 -2.40 -7.16
CA ASN A 38 13.83 -3.01 -6.06
C ASN A 38 14.80 -2.00 -5.39
N ALA A 39 15.43 -1.11 -6.16
CA ALA A 39 16.31 -0.08 -5.63
C ALA A 39 15.57 0.91 -4.70
N GLN A 40 14.36 1.33 -5.07
CA GLN A 40 13.52 2.18 -4.22
C GLN A 40 13.11 1.47 -2.93
N ILE A 41 12.72 0.19 -3.02
CA ILE A 41 12.33 -0.61 -1.87
C ILE A 41 13.51 -0.81 -0.91
N GLU A 42 14.69 -1.15 -1.43
CA GLU A 42 15.90 -1.32 -0.62
C GLU A 42 16.33 -0.01 0.05
N GLN A 43 16.24 1.12 -0.66
CA GLN A 43 16.51 2.43 -0.08
C GLN A 43 15.57 2.74 1.11
N ILE A 44 14.28 2.41 0.99
CA ILE A 44 13.31 2.56 2.09
C ILE A 44 13.67 1.66 3.27
N ARG A 45 14.06 0.40 3.01
CA ARG A 45 14.49 -0.54 4.05
C ARG A 45 15.72 -0.04 4.81
N MET A 46 16.70 0.51 4.09
CA MET A 46 17.91 1.08 4.70
C MET A 46 17.60 2.33 5.53
N ASN A 47 16.75 3.22 5.01
CA ASN A 47 16.42 4.49 5.69
C ASN A 47 15.53 4.28 6.93
N HIS A 48 14.76 3.20 6.97
CA HIS A 48 13.80 2.90 8.04
C HIS A 48 14.04 1.53 8.68
N SER A 49 15.32 1.14 8.82
CA SER A 49 15.74 -0.21 9.24
C SER A 49 15.20 -0.68 10.59
N PHE A 50 14.80 0.26 11.47
CA PHE A 50 14.35 -0.04 12.83
C PHE A 50 12.86 -0.42 12.94
N SER A 51 12.06 -0.23 11.89
CA SER A 51 10.61 -0.48 11.93
C SER A 51 10.07 -0.94 10.58
N VAL A 52 9.66 -2.21 10.51
CA VAL A 52 9.00 -2.79 9.33
C VAL A 52 7.72 -2.02 8.99
N GLN A 53 6.92 -1.66 10.00
CA GLN A 53 5.72 -0.85 9.80
C GLN A 53 6.05 0.51 9.15
N THR A 54 7.14 1.17 9.57
CA THR A 54 7.59 2.42 8.97
C THR A 54 8.08 2.21 7.54
N GLN A 55 8.77 1.11 7.25
CA GLN A 55 9.17 0.75 5.88
C GLN A 55 7.94 0.58 4.97
N ILE A 56 6.93 -0.17 5.43
CA ILE A 56 5.68 -0.37 4.70
C ILE A 56 4.97 0.96 4.46
N PHE A 57 4.82 1.78 5.49
CA PHE A 57 4.18 3.09 5.35
C PHE A 57 4.90 3.98 4.32
N GLN A 58 6.24 4.03 4.37
CA GLN A 58 7.04 4.82 3.44
C GLN A 58 7.00 4.26 2.02
N MET A 59 6.94 2.94 1.85
CA MET A 59 6.71 2.28 0.56
C MET A 59 5.37 2.69 -0.04
N LEU A 60 4.29 2.69 0.75
CA LEU A 60 2.97 3.12 0.28
C LEU A 60 2.94 4.61 -0.09
N ILE A 61 3.61 5.46 0.70
CA ILE A 61 3.75 6.89 0.38
C ILE A 61 4.55 7.09 -0.92
N ALA A 62 5.64 6.34 -1.11
CA ALA A 62 6.46 6.40 -2.32
C ALA A 62 5.66 5.99 -3.56
N TRP A 63 4.88 4.91 -3.49
CA TRP A 63 3.97 4.50 -4.55
C TRP A 63 2.95 5.60 -4.88
N ARG A 64 2.24 6.11 -3.86
CA ARG A 64 1.22 7.14 -4.06
C ARG A 64 1.80 8.42 -4.67
N ASN A 65 2.98 8.84 -4.24
CA ASN A 65 3.64 10.03 -4.76
C ASN A 65 4.10 9.82 -6.23
N LYS A 66 4.51 8.61 -6.60
CA LYS A 66 4.91 8.27 -7.97
C LYS A 66 3.74 8.32 -8.95
N GLU A 67 2.61 7.73 -8.57
CA GLU A 67 1.42 7.60 -9.44
C GLU A 67 0.46 8.81 -9.33
N GLY A 68 0.59 9.62 -8.26
CA GLY A 68 -0.24 10.79 -8.01
C GLY A 68 -1.73 10.45 -7.92
N ARG A 69 -2.55 11.07 -8.78
CA ARG A 69 -4.01 10.80 -8.82
C ARG A 69 -4.34 9.37 -9.24
N GLN A 70 -3.42 8.69 -9.91
CA GLN A 70 -3.61 7.34 -10.43
C GLN A 70 -3.31 6.25 -9.40
N ALA A 71 -2.79 6.59 -8.22
CA ALA A 71 -2.58 5.65 -7.12
C ALA A 71 -3.89 5.38 -6.38
N THR A 72 -4.87 4.80 -7.07
CA THR A 72 -6.22 4.62 -6.52
C THR A 72 -6.28 3.46 -5.51
N VAL A 73 -7.23 3.52 -4.56
CA VAL A 73 -7.51 2.39 -3.64
C VAL A 73 -7.77 1.11 -4.42
N LYS A 74 -8.47 1.20 -5.56
CA LYS A 74 -8.70 0.05 -6.45
C LYS A 74 -7.40 -0.59 -6.92
N LYS A 75 -6.45 0.18 -7.46
CA LYS A 75 -5.16 -0.37 -7.91
C LYS A 75 -4.35 -0.96 -6.77
N PHE A 76 -4.45 -0.37 -5.57
CA PHE A 76 -3.84 -0.94 -4.38
C PHE A 76 -4.43 -2.33 -4.07
N LEU A 77 -5.75 -2.47 -4.05
CA LEU A 77 -6.42 -3.75 -3.80
C LEU A 77 -6.15 -4.79 -4.88
N GLU A 78 -6.10 -4.39 -6.15
CA GLU A 78 -5.69 -5.25 -7.26
C GLU A 78 -4.25 -5.77 -7.04
N ALA A 79 -3.31 -4.90 -6.68
CA ALA A 79 -1.94 -5.30 -6.39
C ALA A 79 -1.82 -6.21 -5.14
N VAL A 80 -2.64 -5.98 -4.12
CA VAL A 80 -2.73 -6.87 -2.94
C VAL A 80 -3.24 -8.25 -3.37
N ASN A 81 -4.30 -8.32 -4.15
CA ASN A 81 -4.87 -9.59 -4.64
C ASN A 81 -3.91 -10.36 -5.57
N ASP A 82 -3.14 -9.65 -6.38
CA ASP A 82 -2.17 -10.24 -7.31
C ASP A 82 -0.86 -10.63 -6.63
N SER A 83 -0.59 -10.10 -5.42
CA SER A 83 0.59 -10.44 -4.64
C SER A 83 0.27 -11.54 -3.62
N SER A 84 1.20 -12.46 -3.40
CA SER A 84 1.02 -13.56 -2.44
C SER A 84 1.30 -13.13 -0.99
N ILE A 85 0.89 -11.92 -0.63
CA ILE A 85 1.10 -11.35 0.70
C ILE A 85 -0.06 -11.71 1.63
N ASP A 86 0.25 -11.93 2.91
CA ASP A 86 -0.77 -12.08 3.95
C ASP A 86 -1.22 -10.69 4.41
N VAL A 87 -2.50 -10.37 4.18
CA VAL A 87 -3.14 -9.12 4.60
C VAL A 87 -4.55 -9.41 5.09
N ASP A 88 -4.93 -8.74 6.18
CA ASP A 88 -6.27 -8.80 6.74
C ASP A 88 -7.28 -8.06 5.84
N GLY A 89 -8.02 -8.81 5.03
CA GLY A 89 -8.98 -8.28 4.06
C GLY A 89 -10.15 -7.53 4.71
N GLU A 90 -10.67 -8.01 5.84
CA GLU A 90 -11.79 -7.36 6.54
C GLU A 90 -11.37 -5.97 7.06
N GLU A 91 -10.15 -5.86 7.60
CA GLU A 91 -9.66 -4.58 8.07
C GLU A 91 -9.31 -3.63 6.92
N LEU A 92 -8.85 -4.13 5.76
CA LEU A 92 -8.69 -3.30 4.57
C LEU A 92 -10.03 -2.69 4.12
N GLU A 93 -11.09 -3.50 4.04
CA GLU A 93 -12.44 -3.03 3.70
C GLU A 93 -12.92 -1.95 4.68
N ARG A 94 -12.71 -2.19 5.98
CA ARG A 94 -13.03 -1.22 7.03
C ARG A 94 -12.25 0.09 6.89
N ILE A 95 -10.95 0.02 6.63
CA ILE A 95 -10.08 1.20 6.49
C ILE A 95 -10.54 2.05 5.30
N PHE A 96 -10.86 1.41 4.17
CA PHE A 96 -11.26 2.08 2.93
C PHE A 96 -12.75 2.39 2.83
N GLN A 97 -13.54 1.95 3.82
CA GLN A 97 -15.00 2.13 3.88
C GLN A 97 -15.71 1.51 2.67
N LEU A 98 -15.34 0.26 2.37
CA LEU A 98 -15.91 -0.54 1.28
C LEU A 98 -17.04 -1.46 1.74
#